data_AF-A0A8D8Z3H4-F1
#
_entry.id   AF-A0A8D8Z3H4-F1
#
_cell.length_a   1.000
_cell.length_b   1.000
_cell.length_c   1.000
_cell.angle_alpha   90.00
_cell.angle_beta   90.00
_cell.angle_gamma   90.00
#
_symmetry.space_group_name_H-M   'P 1'
#
loop_
_entity.id
_entity.type
_entity.pdbx_description
1 polymer ?
#
loop_
_entity_poly.entity_id
_entity_poly.type
_entity_poly.pdbx_seq_one_letter_code
_entity_poly.pdbx_strand_id
1 'polypeptide(L)'
;FKNLILNNIFKIKKVKMVTINQLIRKSRLSKKNKSNVPALKNCPQKRGVCIKVYTTTPKKPNSALRKVCRVRLTNGFEITSYIGGEGHNLQEHSVVLIRGGRVKDLPGVRYHTIRGSLDCNGVKDRKKSRSKYGVKKPK
;
A
#
# COMPACT_ATOMS: atom_id res chain seq x y z
N PHE A 1 -60.55 -0.46 -9.29
CA PHE A 1 -59.24 -0.64 -9.95
C PHE A 1 -58.10 0.31 -9.51
N LYS A 2 -58.36 1.51 -8.97
CA LYS A 2 -57.30 2.45 -8.51
C LYS A 2 -56.69 2.15 -7.11
N ASN A 3 -57.36 1.38 -6.26
CA ASN A 3 -56.89 1.11 -4.88
C ASN A 3 -55.85 -0.02 -4.74
N LEU A 4 -55.59 -0.81 -5.79
CA LEU A 4 -54.59 -1.88 -5.75
C LEU A 4 -53.18 -1.40 -6.17
N ILE A 5 -53.10 -0.30 -6.92
CA ILE A 5 -51.84 0.22 -7.47
C ILE A 5 -51.11 1.12 -6.45
N LEU A 6 -51.85 1.86 -5.61
CA LEU A 6 -51.26 2.71 -4.55
C LEU A 6 -50.67 1.91 -3.38
N ASN A 7 -51.25 0.74 -3.04
CA ASN A 7 -50.76 -0.10 -1.95
C ASN A 7 -49.45 -0.84 -2.27
N ASN A 8 -49.08 -0.96 -3.55
CA ASN A 8 -47.82 -1.56 -3.97
C ASN A 8 -46.66 -0.56 -4.06
N ILE A 9 -46.93 0.76 -4.03
CA ILE A 9 -45.89 1.81 -4.07
C ILE A 9 -45.32 2.05 -2.66
N PHE A 10 -46.09 1.84 -1.58
CA PHE A 10 -45.59 1.93 -0.20
C PHE A 10 -44.78 0.70 0.28
N LYS A 11 -44.48 -0.24 -0.62
CA LYS A 11 -43.46 -1.29 -0.44
C LYS A 11 -42.05 -0.81 -0.78
N ILE A 12 -41.83 0.51 -0.88
CA ILE A 12 -40.49 1.10 -0.92
C ILE A 12 -39.79 0.79 0.41
N LYS A 13 -38.95 -0.26 0.38
CA LYS A 13 -37.90 -0.59 1.35
C LYS A 13 -38.20 -0.09 2.76
N LYS A 14 -38.97 -0.87 3.53
CA LYS A 14 -39.03 -0.75 4.99
C LYS A 14 -37.63 -1.04 5.55
N VAL A 15 -36.75 -0.04 5.54
CA VAL A 15 -35.47 -0.08 6.26
C VAL A 15 -35.89 -0.21 7.72
N LYS A 16 -35.77 -1.40 8.31
CA LYS A 16 -36.03 -1.62 9.74
C LYS A 16 -35.11 -0.69 10.52
N MET A 17 -35.64 0.44 10.99
CA MET A 17 -34.94 1.24 11.98
C MET A 17 -34.76 0.40 13.25
N VAL A 18 -33.53 0.36 13.75
CA VAL A 18 -33.19 -0.35 14.98
C VAL A 18 -33.87 0.38 16.14
N THR A 19 -34.61 -0.35 16.97
CA THR A 19 -35.32 0.24 18.11
C THR A 19 -34.35 0.55 19.25
N ILE A 20 -34.71 1.48 20.13
CA ILE A 20 -33.88 1.84 21.31
C ILE A 20 -33.62 0.62 22.19
N ASN A 21 -34.63 -0.24 22.41
CA ASN A 21 -34.48 -1.48 23.17
C ASN A 21 -33.48 -2.47 22.53
N GLN A 22 -33.34 -2.46 21.21
CA GLN A 22 -32.32 -3.27 20.53
C GLN A 22 -30.91 -2.70 20.77
N LEU A 23 -30.76 -1.37 20.84
CA LEU A 23 -29.48 -0.72 21.15
C LEU A 23 -29.07 -0.91 22.62
N ILE A 24 -30.04 -0.93 23.54
CA ILE A 24 -29.82 -1.23 24.96
C ILE A 24 -29.33 -2.68 25.11
N ARG A 25 -29.96 -3.64 24.41
CA ARG A 25 -29.56 -5.06 24.45
C ARG A 25 -28.25 -5.35 23.68
N LYS A 26 -28.00 -4.62 22.59
CA LYS A 26 -26.82 -4.76 21.72
C LYS A 26 -26.36 -3.39 21.26
N SER A 27 -25.32 -2.88 21.91
CA SER A 27 -24.69 -1.60 21.54
C SER A 27 -24.15 -1.63 20.11
N ARG A 28 -24.06 -0.46 19.48
CA ARG A 28 -23.44 -0.34 18.16
C ARG A 28 -21.95 -0.68 18.26
N LEU A 29 -21.48 -1.52 17.33
CA LEU A 29 -20.06 -1.86 17.22
C LEU A 29 -19.43 -1.03 16.11
N SER A 30 -18.26 -0.44 16.41
CA SER A 30 -17.45 0.22 15.39
C SER A 30 -16.84 -0.83 14.47
N LYS A 31 -16.76 -0.51 13.17
CA LYS A 31 -16.11 -1.39 12.19
C LYS A 31 -14.60 -1.34 12.41
N LYS A 32 -13.98 -2.50 12.64
CA LYS A 32 -12.53 -2.60 12.78
C LYS A 32 -11.87 -2.42 11.40
N ASN A 33 -11.02 -1.39 11.27
CA ASN A 33 -10.26 -1.14 10.05
C ASN A 33 -8.92 -1.87 10.09
N LYS A 34 -8.56 -2.57 9.01
CA LYS A 34 -7.25 -3.23 8.88
C LYS A 34 -6.25 -2.29 8.23
N SER A 35 -5.01 -2.27 8.73
CA SER A 35 -3.95 -1.47 8.13
C SER A 35 -3.54 -2.03 6.76
N ASN A 36 -3.34 -1.12 5.80
CA ASN A 36 -2.81 -1.45 4.49
C ASN A 36 -1.30 -1.77 4.50
N VAL A 37 -0.61 -1.52 5.62
CA VAL A 37 0.85 -1.70 5.77
C VAL A 37 1.20 -2.33 7.13
N PRO A 38 0.74 -3.58 7.40
CA PRO A 38 0.86 -4.19 8.73
C PRO A 38 2.31 -4.36 9.20
N ALA A 39 3.26 -4.58 8.27
CA ALA A 39 4.66 -4.82 8.62
C ALA A 39 5.38 -3.58 9.16
N LEU A 40 4.82 -2.37 8.99
CA LEU A 40 5.40 -1.16 9.56
C LEU A 40 5.07 -0.97 11.04
N LYS A 41 4.10 -1.71 11.62
CA LYS A 41 3.69 -1.57 13.04
C LYS A 41 3.54 -0.11 13.48
N ASN A 42 2.77 0.69 12.73
CA ASN A 42 2.54 2.13 12.96
C ASN A 42 3.78 3.04 12.90
N CYS A 43 4.94 2.54 12.49
CA CYS A 43 6.09 3.38 12.16
C CYS A 43 5.91 3.98 10.75
N PRO A 44 6.36 5.21 10.49
CA PRO A 44 6.30 5.79 9.15
C PRO A 44 7.25 5.07 8.17
N GLN A 45 8.40 4.65 8.68
CA GLN A 45 9.50 4.03 7.93
C GLN A 45 10.15 2.95 8.79
N LYS A 46 10.70 1.91 8.16
CA LYS A 46 11.52 0.90 8.85
C LYS A 46 12.74 0.52 8.03
N ARG A 47 13.86 0.33 8.72
CA ARG A 47 15.09 -0.22 8.15
C ARG A 47 14.93 -1.74 7.95
N GLY A 48 15.55 -2.24 6.88
CA GLY A 48 15.66 -3.66 6.59
C GLY A 48 16.84 -3.97 5.68
N VAL A 49 17.12 -5.26 5.50
CA VAL A 49 18.20 -5.79 4.68
C VAL A 49 17.60 -6.53 3.48
N CYS A 50 18.09 -6.24 2.27
CA CYS A 50 17.69 -6.95 1.06
C CYS A 50 18.14 -8.41 1.11
N ILE A 51 17.20 -9.34 0.99
CA ILE A 51 17.47 -10.77 0.84
C ILE A 51 17.75 -11.09 -0.63
N LYS A 52 16.88 -10.61 -1.53
CA LYS A 52 17.04 -10.80 -2.97
C LYS A 52 16.52 -9.60 -3.75
N VAL A 53 17.19 -9.27 -4.84
CA VAL A 53 16.80 -8.20 -5.77
C VAL A 53 16.47 -8.83 -7.11
N TYR A 54 15.26 -8.60 -7.62
CA TYR A 54 14.76 -9.28 -8.81
C TYR A 54 13.70 -8.44 -9.53
N THR A 55 13.30 -8.89 -10.72
CA THR A 55 12.24 -8.26 -11.50
C THR A 55 10.98 -9.10 -11.52
N THR A 56 9.82 -8.45 -11.47
CA THR A 56 8.50 -9.09 -11.54
C THR A 56 7.66 -8.48 -12.65
N THR A 57 6.88 -9.31 -13.34
CA THR A 57 5.89 -8.86 -14.31
C THR A 57 4.60 -8.39 -13.59
N PRO A 58 3.95 -7.31 -14.06
CA PRO A 58 2.71 -6.82 -13.50
C PRO A 58 1.50 -7.69 -13.88
N LYS A 59 0.37 -7.46 -13.20
CA LYS A 59 -0.92 -8.02 -13.63
C LYS A 59 -1.37 -7.41 -14.96
N LYS A 60 -2.10 -8.20 -15.76
CA LYS A 60 -2.87 -7.71 -16.93
C LYS A 60 -3.78 -6.55 -16.49
N PRO A 61 -3.91 -5.43 -17.23
CA PRO A 61 -3.58 -5.18 -18.65
C PRO A 61 -2.15 -4.67 -18.92
N ASN A 62 -1.36 -4.44 -17.87
CA ASN A 62 -0.07 -3.79 -18.00
C ASN A 62 1.01 -4.82 -18.37
N SER A 63 2.06 -4.36 -19.06
CA SER A 63 3.28 -5.13 -19.34
C SER A 63 4.50 -4.27 -19.04
N ALA A 64 5.45 -4.80 -18.27
CA ALA A 64 6.74 -4.18 -17.94
C ALA A 64 7.58 -5.13 -17.07
N LEU A 65 8.88 -4.85 -16.94
CA LEU A 65 9.72 -5.44 -15.89
C LEU A 65 9.82 -4.49 -14.70
N ARG A 66 9.15 -4.85 -13.59
CA ARG A 66 9.15 -4.04 -12.37
C ARG A 66 10.25 -4.50 -11.43
N LYS A 67 11.13 -3.58 -11.04
CA LYS A 67 12.25 -3.83 -10.12
C LYS A 67 11.74 -3.89 -8.68
N VAL A 68 11.98 -5.01 -8.00
CA VAL A 68 11.54 -5.26 -6.64
C VAL A 68 12.66 -5.87 -5.81
N CYS A 69 12.58 -5.71 -4.50
CA CYS A 69 13.44 -6.41 -3.56
C CYS A 69 12.62 -7.12 -2.49
N ARG A 70 13.08 -8.32 -2.10
CA ARG A 70 12.64 -8.98 -0.87
C ARG A 70 13.50 -8.44 0.26
N VAL A 71 12.88 -7.94 1.33
CA VAL A 71 13.59 -7.27 2.42
C VAL A 71 13.14 -7.86 3.75
N ARG A 72 14.12 -8.21 4.59
CA ARG A 72 13.90 -8.57 5.98
C ARG A 72 13.97 -7.29 6.82
N LEU A 73 12.84 -6.89 7.38
CA LEU A 73 12.78 -5.73 8.26
C LEU A 73 13.40 -6.04 9.63
N THR A 74 13.82 -4.98 10.32
CA THR A 74 14.30 -5.04 11.72
C THR A 74 13.33 -5.68 12.70
N ASN A 75 12.02 -5.72 12.40
CA ASN A 75 11.00 -6.36 13.23
C ASN A 75 10.72 -7.82 12.86
N GLY A 76 11.57 -8.44 12.03
CA GLY A 76 11.49 -9.84 11.64
C GLY A 76 10.58 -10.14 10.44
N PHE A 77 9.80 -9.16 9.96
CA PHE A 77 8.92 -9.38 8.80
C PHE A 77 9.70 -9.39 7.50
N GLU A 78 9.44 -10.41 6.68
CA GLU A 78 9.90 -10.45 5.30
C GLU A 78 8.83 -9.87 4.38
N ILE A 79 9.19 -8.83 3.64
CA ILE A 79 8.26 -8.12 2.76
C ILE A 79 8.87 -7.92 1.38
N THR A 80 8.02 -7.78 0.36
CA THR A 80 8.45 -7.34 -0.95
C THR A 80 8.23 -5.83 -1.08
N SER A 81 9.30 -5.11 -1.40
CA SER A 81 9.34 -3.67 -1.59
C SER A 81 9.60 -3.31 -3.05
N TYR A 82 8.92 -2.28 -3.55
CA TYR A 82 9.13 -1.75 -4.89
C TYR A 82 10.30 -0.76 -4.92
N ILE A 83 11.15 -0.89 -5.93
CA ILE A 83 12.25 0.03 -6.18
C ILE A 83 11.81 1.01 -7.26
N GLY A 84 11.42 2.22 -6.83
CA GLY A 84 10.88 3.24 -7.74
C GLY A 84 11.96 4.04 -8.46
N GLY A 85 11.67 4.47 -9.69
CA GLY A 85 12.57 5.27 -10.52
C GLY A 85 13.33 4.43 -11.56
N GLU A 86 14.18 5.10 -12.32
CA GLU A 86 15.04 4.49 -13.34
C GLU A 86 16.36 4.06 -12.70
N GLY A 87 16.81 2.85 -13.04
CA GLY A 87 18.01 2.25 -12.44
C GLY A 87 17.95 2.05 -10.91
N HIS A 88 18.86 1.20 -10.40
CA HIS A 88 19.11 1.03 -8.97
C HIS A 88 20.49 0.38 -8.76
N ASN A 89 21.02 0.51 -7.55
CA ASN A 89 22.32 -0.03 -7.13
C ASN A 89 22.19 -1.15 -6.08
N LEU A 90 20.98 -1.61 -5.78
CA LEU A 90 20.78 -2.55 -4.69
C LEU A 90 21.23 -3.95 -5.09
N GLN A 91 21.91 -4.61 -4.16
CA GLN A 91 22.38 -5.98 -4.26
C GLN A 91 21.79 -6.77 -3.09
N GLU A 92 22.14 -8.05 -3.00
CA GLU A 92 21.89 -8.83 -1.79
C GLU A 92 22.63 -8.18 -0.60
N HIS A 93 22.04 -8.28 0.59
CA HIS A 93 22.55 -7.69 1.84
C HIS A 93 22.61 -6.16 1.91
N SER A 94 22.23 -5.43 0.85
CA SER A 94 22.13 -3.96 0.94
C SER A 94 21.10 -3.54 1.99
N VAL A 95 21.46 -2.55 2.80
CA VAL A 95 20.59 -1.99 3.84
C VAL A 95 19.75 -0.88 3.23
N VAL A 96 18.43 -0.98 3.43
CA VAL A 96 17.46 -0.07 2.82
C VAL A 96 16.44 0.44 3.83
N LEU A 97 15.93 1.64 3.57
CA LEU A 97 14.85 2.24 4.32
C LEU A 97 13.53 2.06 3.55
N ILE A 98 12.53 1.49 4.20
CA ILE A 98 11.23 1.16 3.60
C ILE A 98 10.16 2.10 4.14
N ARG A 99 9.28 2.56 3.24
CA ARG A 99 8.05 3.28 3.56
C ARG A 99 6.81 2.55 3.03
N GLY A 100 5.66 2.96 3.53
CA GLY A 100 4.37 2.50 3.02
C GLY A 100 4.10 2.95 1.58
N GLY A 101 3.38 2.11 0.84
CA GLY A 101 2.87 2.45 -0.49
C GLY A 101 2.59 1.20 -1.31
N ARG A 102 1.35 0.97 -1.70
CA ARG A 102 0.99 -0.16 -2.54
C ARG A 102 1.26 0.17 -4.01
N VAL A 103 1.90 -0.75 -4.72
CA VAL A 103 1.96 -0.71 -6.19
C VAL A 103 0.68 -1.35 -6.72
N LYS A 104 -0.13 -0.61 -7.48
CA LYS A 104 -1.44 -1.10 -7.97
C LYS A 104 -1.29 -2.29 -8.93
N ASP A 105 -0.20 -2.29 -9.70
CA ASP A 105 0.06 -3.25 -10.77
C ASP A 105 0.60 -4.59 -10.26
N LEU A 106 1.29 -4.59 -9.13
CA LEU A 106 1.93 -5.79 -8.57
C LEU A 106 1.10 -6.31 -7.38
N PRO A 107 0.52 -7.52 -7.46
CA PRO A 107 -0.11 -8.13 -6.30
C PRO A 107 0.96 -8.41 -5.21
N GLY A 108 0.60 -8.22 -3.95
CA GLY A 108 1.49 -8.47 -2.81
C GLY A 108 2.55 -7.38 -2.51
N VAL A 109 2.82 -6.45 -3.43
CA VAL A 109 3.81 -5.38 -3.22
C VAL A 109 3.16 -4.16 -2.57
N ARG A 110 3.29 -4.06 -1.24
CA ARG A 110 2.61 -3.06 -0.38
C ARG A 110 3.54 -1.95 0.13
N TYR A 111 4.83 -2.03 -0.19
CA TYR A 111 5.86 -1.16 0.35
C TYR A 111 6.76 -0.62 -0.76
N HIS A 112 7.42 0.51 -0.47
CA HIS A 112 8.37 1.14 -1.37
C HIS A 112 9.69 1.39 -0.66
N THR A 113 10.79 1.23 -1.40
CA THR A 113 12.12 1.60 -0.95
C THR A 113 12.30 3.11 -1.12
N ILE A 114 12.86 3.77 -0.11
CA ILE A 114 13.20 5.20 -0.17
C ILE A 114 14.52 5.34 -0.94
N ARG A 115 14.55 6.23 -1.93
CA ARG A 115 15.75 6.54 -2.72
C ARG A 115 16.57 7.63 -2.03
N GLY A 116 17.89 7.56 -2.14
CA GLY A 116 18.84 8.50 -1.52
C GLY A 116 18.98 8.31 -0.01
N SER A 117 18.73 7.11 0.50
CA SER A 117 18.82 6.77 1.93
C SER A 117 19.50 5.42 2.11
N LEU A 118 20.42 5.34 3.08
CA LEU A 118 21.29 4.19 3.32
C LEU A 118 21.98 3.77 2.00
N ASP A 119 21.99 2.48 1.66
CA ASP A 119 22.68 1.98 0.46
C ASP A 119 21.88 2.22 -0.83
N CYS A 120 20.65 2.73 -0.72
CA CYS A 120 19.81 3.00 -1.88
C CYS A 120 20.13 4.36 -2.49
N ASN A 121 20.98 4.36 -3.52
CA ASN A 121 21.33 5.57 -4.26
C ASN A 121 20.13 6.24 -4.96
N GLY A 122 20.21 7.55 -5.13
CA GLY A 122 19.25 8.33 -5.90
C GLY A 122 19.15 7.90 -7.36
N VAL A 123 18.16 8.40 -8.08
CA VAL A 123 18.04 8.18 -9.54
C VAL A 123 19.03 9.11 -10.25
N LYS A 124 19.82 8.61 -11.21
CA LYS A 124 20.74 9.45 -11.98
C LYS A 124 19.95 10.42 -12.89
N ASP A 125 20.50 11.62 -13.10
CA ASP A 125 19.99 12.62 -14.06
C ASP A 125 18.53 13.09 -13.90
N ARG A 126 17.94 12.88 -12.72
CA ARG A 126 16.55 13.25 -12.45
C ARG A 126 16.41 14.76 -12.23
N LYS A 127 15.92 15.47 -13.25
CA LYS A 127 15.66 16.93 -13.17
C LYS A 127 14.33 17.29 -12.48
N LYS A 128 13.29 16.46 -12.61
CA LYS A 128 11.93 16.70 -12.04
C LYS A 128 11.60 15.74 -10.89
N SER A 129 10.87 16.23 -9.88
CA SER A 129 10.49 15.47 -8.67
C SER A 129 11.69 14.88 -7.91
N ARG A 130 12.81 15.62 -7.89
CA ARG A 130 14.11 15.22 -7.33
C ARG A 130 14.06 14.75 -5.88
N SER A 131 13.24 15.39 -5.05
CA SER A 131 13.08 15.05 -3.61
C SER A 131 12.54 13.63 -3.40
N LYS A 132 11.64 13.16 -4.27
CA LYS A 132 11.08 11.80 -4.19
C LYS A 132 12.08 10.71 -4.52
N TYR A 133 13.07 11.03 -5.34
CA TYR A 133 14.06 10.09 -5.88
C TYR A 133 15.47 10.30 -5.31
N GLY A 134 15.61 11.11 -4.24
CA GLY A 134 16.87 11.27 -3.52
C GLY A 134 17.97 11.99 -4.31
N VAL A 135 17.61 12.98 -5.14
CA VAL A 135 18.55 13.70 -6.02
C VAL A 135 18.71 15.15 -5.56
N LYS A 136 19.96 15.61 -5.41
CA LYS A 136 20.28 17.00 -5.04
C LYS A 136 19.99 17.95 -6.22
N LYS A 137 19.87 19.25 -5.95
CA LYS A 137 19.74 20.24 -7.05
C LYS A 137 21.06 20.23 -7.83
N PRO A 138 21.05 20.11 -9.17
CA PRO A 138 22.25 20.33 -9.95
C PRO A 138 22.75 21.77 -9.71
N LYS A 139 24.08 21.95 -9.74
CA LYS A 139 24.70 23.27 -9.70
C LYS A 139 24.40 24.02 -10.99
#